data_AF-A0A937U9W8-F1
#
_entry.id   AF-A0A937U9W8-F1
#
_cell.length_a   1.000
_cell.length_b   1.000
_cell.length_c   1.000
_cell.angle_alpha   90.00
_cell.angle_beta   90.00
_cell.angle_gamma   90.00
#
_symmetry.space_group_name_H-M   'P 1'
#
loop_
_entity.id
_entity.type
_entity.pdbx_description
1 polymer ?
#
loop_
_entity_poly.entity_id
_entity_poly.type
_entity_poly.pdbx_seq_one_letter_code
_entity_poly.pdbx_strand_id
1 'polypeptide(L)'
;MKVVEISCQDAASAELPDGSLDAVLTDPPYFGNIQYAELMDFCYIWLRKVVGQGAYAFHGDSTRTPNELTGNVDMGRGLEHFTGGLSAVFQRMSKALKPGAPMAFTYHHNDIEAYYPVAVAILDAGLNCSASLPCPAEMGASIHIHGTGSSIIDTVFVCRTTGIMQRKWLANSPEELARVVEEDLGHLRAGNVKPTPGDIRCITYGHLIRVAIWSLRPEWNKNEATASRIGKVADWLARFGGWTEVEKCIEHDRTETPKDLPLSTVPASVVDHGAKYAEVSL
;
A
#
# COMPACT_ATOMS: atom_id res chain seq x y z
N MET A 1 -13.43 -22.54 21.04
CA MET A 1 -13.38 -21.26 21.77
C MET A 1 -12.43 -20.35 21.00
N LYS A 2 -12.83 -19.11 20.67
CA LYS A 2 -11.91 -18.14 20.03
C LYS A 2 -11.14 -17.44 21.14
N VAL A 3 -9.81 -17.43 21.05
CA VAL A 3 -8.93 -16.71 21.97
C VAL A 3 -8.56 -15.39 21.29
N VAL A 4 -8.60 -14.28 22.04
CA VAL A 4 -8.16 -12.97 21.59
C VAL A 4 -7.09 -12.49 22.56
N GLU A 5 -5.91 -12.18 22.02
CA GLU A 5 -4.78 -11.65 22.79
C GLU A 5 -4.51 -10.21 22.34
N ILE A 6 -4.36 -9.30 23.29
CA ILE A 6 -4.11 -7.88 23.05
C ILE A 6 -2.86 -7.50 23.84
N SER A 7 -1.86 -6.93 23.16
CA SER A 7 -0.60 -6.50 23.76
C SER A 7 -0.29 -5.04 23.41
N CYS A 8 0.15 -4.26 24.39
CA CYS A 8 0.69 -2.92 24.18
C CYS A 8 2.22 -2.99 24.31
N GLN A 9 2.90 -3.14 23.17
CA GLN A 9 4.35 -3.30 23.09
C GLN A 9 4.88 -2.84 21.73
N ASP A 10 6.19 -2.66 21.63
CA ASP A 10 6.87 -2.39 20.37
C ASP A 10 6.89 -3.65 19.49
N ALA A 11 6.36 -3.54 18.27
CA ALA A 11 6.31 -4.64 17.31
C ALA A 11 7.72 -5.15 16.90
N ALA A 12 8.75 -4.32 17.01
CA ALA A 12 10.13 -4.71 16.74
C ALA A 12 10.72 -5.64 17.82
N SER A 13 10.15 -5.61 19.04
CA SER A 13 10.58 -6.43 20.18
C SER A 13 9.60 -7.52 20.58
N ALA A 14 8.41 -7.59 19.96
CA ALA A 14 7.41 -8.60 20.27
C ALA A 14 7.94 -10.04 20.14
N GLU A 15 7.68 -10.88 21.13
CA GLU A 15 8.07 -12.30 21.10
C GLU A 15 6.92 -13.16 20.59
N LEU A 16 7.03 -13.61 19.35
CA LEU A 16 6.06 -14.48 18.69
C LEU A 16 6.75 -15.80 18.33
N PRO A 17 6.12 -16.97 18.56
CA PRO A 17 6.74 -18.24 18.19
C PRO A 17 6.90 -18.35 16.67
N ASP A 18 8.02 -18.94 16.24
CA ASP A 18 8.33 -19.15 14.82
C ASP A 18 7.24 -19.99 14.14
N GLY A 19 6.79 -19.57 12.96
CA GLY A 19 5.77 -20.29 12.18
C GLY A 19 4.41 -20.45 12.90
N SER A 20 4.08 -19.61 13.87
CA SER A 20 2.81 -19.66 14.60
C SER A 20 1.64 -18.98 13.88
N LEU A 21 1.93 -17.98 13.03
CA LEU A 21 0.91 -17.13 12.42
C LEU A 21 0.47 -17.64 11.04
N ASP A 22 -0.85 -17.69 10.83
CA ASP A 22 -1.48 -17.99 9.53
C ASP A 22 -1.55 -16.79 8.58
N ALA A 23 -1.46 -15.56 9.13
CA ALA A 23 -1.38 -14.31 8.40
C ALA A 23 -0.88 -13.18 9.33
N VAL A 24 -0.30 -12.15 8.73
CA VAL A 24 -0.02 -10.87 9.39
C VAL A 24 -0.71 -9.79 8.58
N LEU A 25 -1.58 -9.01 9.22
CA LEU A 25 -2.26 -7.86 8.63
C LEU A 25 -1.85 -6.63 9.43
N THR A 26 -1.23 -5.65 8.78
CA THR A 26 -0.67 -4.49 9.49
C THR A 26 -0.81 -3.20 8.69
N ASP A 27 -0.78 -2.09 9.39
CA ASP A 27 -0.79 -0.74 8.83
C ASP A 27 0.43 0.01 9.40
N PRO A 28 1.60 -0.07 8.74
CA PRO A 28 2.83 0.54 9.23
C PRO A 28 2.79 2.07 9.08
N PRO A 29 3.59 2.84 9.85
CA PRO A 29 3.68 4.29 9.68
C PRO A 29 4.19 4.68 8.29
N TYR A 30 3.74 5.81 7.73
CA TYR A 30 4.05 6.25 6.34
C TYR A 30 5.21 7.26 6.25
N PHE A 31 6.30 6.99 6.98
CA PHE A 31 7.47 7.88 7.12
C PHE A 31 7.11 9.27 7.66
N GLY A 32 6.78 10.26 6.82
CA GLY A 32 6.67 11.67 7.20
C GLY A 32 5.25 12.25 7.26
N ASN A 33 4.20 11.45 7.03
CA ASN A 33 2.85 12.01 6.83
C ASN A 33 2.29 12.74 8.06
N ILE A 34 2.39 12.15 9.26
CA ILE A 34 1.78 12.70 10.49
C ILE A 34 2.64 12.32 11.72
N GLN A 35 2.94 13.31 12.57
CA GLN A 35 3.57 13.13 13.88
C GLN A 35 2.50 12.72 14.92
N TYR A 36 2.10 11.44 14.89
CA TYR A 36 0.93 10.97 15.65
C TYR A 36 1.10 11.11 17.15
N ALA A 37 2.25 10.76 17.71
CA ALA A 37 2.45 10.86 19.16
C ALA A 37 2.34 12.32 19.66
N GLU A 38 2.93 13.27 18.93
CA GLU A 38 2.85 14.69 19.26
C GLU A 38 1.40 15.20 19.28
N LEU A 39 0.58 14.78 18.31
CA LEU A 39 -0.82 15.16 18.24
C LEU A 39 -1.67 14.44 19.30
N MET A 40 -1.35 13.18 19.59
CA MET A 40 -2.12 12.37 20.53
C MET A 40 -1.91 12.75 21.98
N ASP A 41 -0.81 13.42 22.34
CA ASP A 41 -0.59 13.93 23.70
C ASP A 41 -1.74 14.82 24.20
N PHE A 42 -2.36 15.61 23.30
CA PHE A 42 -3.53 16.41 23.64
C PHE A 42 -4.68 15.53 24.12
N CYS A 43 -5.07 14.52 23.34
CA CYS A 43 -6.15 13.59 23.67
C CYS A 43 -5.80 12.69 24.86
N TYR A 44 -4.54 12.28 24.95
CA TYR A 44 -4.01 11.36 25.95
C TYR A 44 -4.18 11.89 27.37
N ILE A 45 -3.86 13.16 27.61
CA ILE A 45 -3.95 13.76 28.95
C ILE A 45 -5.40 13.78 29.45
N TRP A 46 -6.36 14.05 28.57
CA TRP A 46 -7.79 14.03 28.92
C TRP A 46 -8.28 12.60 29.18
N LEU A 47 -7.94 11.65 28.31
CA LEU A 47 -8.30 10.23 28.48
C LEU A 47 -7.70 9.64 29.75
N ARG A 48 -6.42 9.95 30.04
CA ARG A 48 -5.71 9.54 31.26
C ARG A 48 -6.43 9.98 32.53
N LYS A 49 -7.04 11.19 32.54
CA LYS A 49 -7.82 11.69 33.68
C LYS A 49 -9.15 10.94 33.86
N VAL A 50 -9.80 10.55 32.78
CA VAL A 50 -11.12 9.87 32.81
C VAL A 50 -10.97 8.39 33.16
N VAL A 51 -10.03 7.69 32.52
CA VAL A 51 -9.79 6.25 32.73
C VAL A 51 -8.99 6.00 34.01
N GLY A 52 -8.12 6.94 34.38
CA GLY A 52 -7.18 6.79 35.48
C GLY A 52 -5.94 5.96 35.11
N GLN A 53 -5.01 5.85 36.06
CA GLN A 53 -3.72 5.16 35.86
C GLN A 53 -3.81 3.63 36.01
N GLY A 54 -5.01 3.07 36.22
CA GLY A 54 -5.19 1.63 36.37
C GLY A 54 -4.99 0.82 35.07
N ALA A 55 -5.05 1.49 33.92
CA ALA A 55 -4.74 0.87 32.63
C ALA A 55 -3.28 1.15 32.25
N TYR A 56 -2.55 0.09 31.89
CA TYR A 56 -1.12 0.14 31.54
C TYR A 56 -0.77 1.22 30.50
N ALA A 57 -1.66 1.45 29.52
CA ALA A 57 -1.49 2.49 28.49
C ALA A 57 -1.34 3.91 29.07
N PHE A 58 -1.79 4.16 30.30
CA PHE A 58 -1.77 5.47 30.98
C PHE A 58 -0.70 5.59 32.07
N HIS A 59 0.22 4.63 32.16
CA HIS A 59 1.36 4.70 33.09
C HIS A 59 2.37 5.78 32.69
N GLY A 60 2.61 5.94 31.38
CA GLY A 60 3.49 6.99 30.86
C GLY A 60 2.92 8.39 31.07
N ASP A 61 3.79 9.39 30.99
CA ASP A 61 3.39 10.79 31.04
C ASP A 61 3.14 11.41 29.65
N SER A 62 3.48 10.68 28.57
CA SER A 62 3.30 11.08 27.18
C SER A 62 3.11 9.83 26.31
N THR A 63 2.48 10.03 25.15
CA THR A 63 2.38 9.02 24.07
C THR A 63 3.65 8.92 23.23
N ARG A 64 4.58 9.88 23.36
CA ARG A 64 5.84 9.91 22.64
C ARG A 64 6.75 8.77 23.08
N THR A 65 7.37 8.12 22.11
CA THR A 65 8.38 7.10 22.37
C THR A 65 9.66 7.42 21.60
N PRO A 66 10.86 7.18 22.18
CA PRO A 66 12.13 7.44 21.50
C PRO A 66 12.31 6.65 20.19
N ASN A 67 11.66 5.49 20.10
CA ASN A 67 11.75 4.55 18.98
C ASN A 67 10.58 4.65 17.99
N GLU A 68 9.75 5.70 18.08
CA GLU A 68 8.69 5.92 17.13
C GLU A 68 9.25 6.07 15.71
N LEU A 69 8.66 5.33 14.77
CA LEU A 69 9.07 5.31 13.37
C LEU A 69 8.32 6.36 12.57
N THR A 70 8.65 7.62 12.83
CA THR A 70 8.22 8.79 12.04
C THR A 70 9.44 9.53 11.51
N GLY A 71 9.29 10.15 10.35
CA GLY A 71 10.25 11.08 9.79
C GLY A 71 10.21 12.37 10.59
N ASN A 72 11.32 12.73 11.24
CA ASN A 72 11.40 13.91 12.07
C ASN A 72 12.81 14.50 11.98
N VAL A 73 12.93 15.66 11.31
CA VAL A 73 14.21 16.31 11.05
C VAL A 73 14.88 16.76 12.34
N ASP A 74 14.12 17.36 13.25
CA ASP A 74 14.63 17.91 14.53
C ASP A 74 15.17 16.81 15.44
N MET A 75 14.59 15.61 15.38
CA MET A 75 15.02 14.44 16.12
C MET A 75 16.04 13.57 15.37
N GLY A 76 16.48 13.98 14.17
CA GLY A 76 17.42 13.21 13.34
C GLY A 76 16.84 11.88 12.81
N ARG A 77 15.52 11.72 12.82
CA ARG A 77 14.83 10.52 12.31
C ARG A 77 14.64 10.65 10.80
N GLY A 78 15.70 10.28 10.07
CA GLY A 78 15.71 10.22 8.61
C GLY A 78 15.30 8.86 8.04
N LEU A 79 15.46 8.72 6.73
CA LEU A 79 15.09 7.52 5.97
C LEU A 79 15.79 6.26 6.49
N GLU A 80 17.04 6.36 6.95
CA GLU A 80 17.80 5.23 7.51
C GLU A 80 17.21 4.73 8.84
N HIS A 81 16.82 5.64 9.74
CA HIS A 81 16.20 5.27 11.01
C HIS A 81 14.87 4.53 10.78
N PHE A 82 14.03 5.11 9.93
CA PHE A 82 12.75 4.53 9.56
C PHE A 82 12.92 3.16 8.87
N THR A 83 13.87 3.05 7.94
CA THR A 83 14.20 1.79 7.26
C THR A 83 14.65 0.72 8.24
N GLY A 84 15.53 1.06 9.19
CA GLY A 84 16.02 0.13 10.20
C GLY A 84 14.89 -0.42 11.07
N GLY A 85 14.01 0.44 11.55
CA GLY A 85 12.86 0.04 12.37
C GLY A 85 11.84 -0.80 11.60
N LEU A 86 11.44 -0.36 10.40
CA LEU A 86 10.48 -1.10 9.57
C LEU A 86 11.02 -2.50 9.21
N SER A 87 12.31 -2.58 8.87
CA SER A 87 12.99 -3.84 8.56
C SER A 87 13.09 -4.78 9.76
N ALA A 88 13.24 -4.25 10.98
CA ALA A 88 13.24 -5.04 12.21
C ALA A 88 11.86 -5.67 12.47
N VAL A 89 10.79 -4.89 12.31
CA VAL A 89 9.41 -5.38 12.43
C VAL A 89 9.13 -6.45 11.39
N PHE A 90 9.43 -6.19 10.11
CA PHE A 90 9.10 -7.12 9.02
C PHE A 90 9.84 -8.43 9.13
N GLN A 91 11.12 -8.42 9.52
CA GLN A 91 11.88 -9.66 9.77
C GLN A 91 11.26 -10.49 10.89
N ARG A 92 10.80 -9.85 11.97
CA ARG A 92 10.17 -10.52 13.10
C ARG A 92 8.82 -11.12 12.73
N MET A 93 7.99 -10.38 12.01
CA MET A 93 6.70 -10.87 11.50
C MET A 93 6.88 -12.01 10.50
N SER A 94 7.86 -11.91 9.59
CA SER A 94 8.22 -12.97 8.63
C SER A 94 8.65 -14.26 9.33
N LYS A 95 9.41 -14.17 10.44
CA LYS A 95 9.82 -15.34 11.23
C LYS A 95 8.64 -16.03 11.93
N ALA A 96 7.68 -15.24 12.43
CA ALA A 96 6.47 -15.76 13.06
C ALA A 96 5.46 -16.34 12.06
N LEU A 97 5.53 -15.97 10.78
CA LEU A 97 4.65 -16.47 9.73
C LEU A 97 4.97 -17.92 9.35
N LYS A 98 3.91 -18.72 9.14
CA LYS A 98 4.04 -20.03 8.48
C LYS A 98 4.60 -19.85 7.06
N PRO A 99 5.40 -20.81 6.54
CA PRO A 99 5.89 -20.75 5.17
C PRO A 99 4.76 -20.52 4.16
N GLY A 100 4.90 -19.51 3.31
CA GLY A 100 3.89 -19.13 2.31
C GLY A 100 2.66 -18.37 2.83
N ALA A 101 2.49 -18.19 4.15
CA ALA A 101 1.43 -17.36 4.71
C ALA A 101 1.59 -15.87 4.30
N PRO A 102 0.49 -15.10 4.18
CA PRO A 102 0.56 -13.72 3.76
C PRO A 102 0.95 -12.79 4.89
N MET A 103 1.87 -11.88 4.60
CA MET A 103 1.94 -10.57 5.24
C MET A 103 1.28 -9.56 4.31
N ALA A 104 0.17 -8.95 4.72
CA ALA A 104 -0.49 -7.91 3.96
C ALA A 104 -0.48 -6.59 4.73
N PHE A 105 -0.18 -5.51 4.03
CA PHE A 105 -0.19 -4.19 4.63
C PHE A 105 -0.54 -3.10 3.64
N THR A 106 -1.12 -2.03 4.16
CA THR A 106 -1.48 -0.84 3.39
C THR A 106 -0.35 0.18 3.46
N TYR A 107 -0.13 0.95 2.39
CA TYR A 107 0.85 2.03 2.36
C TYR A 107 0.53 3.01 1.24
N HIS A 108 0.69 4.30 1.52
CA HIS A 108 0.74 5.34 0.49
C HIS A 108 1.67 6.48 0.89
N HIS A 109 2.29 7.12 -0.10
CA HIS A 109 3.02 8.36 0.06
C HIS A 109 3.15 9.07 -1.30
N ASN A 110 3.28 10.40 -1.32
CA ASN A 110 3.42 11.18 -2.55
C ASN A 110 4.86 11.21 -3.11
N ASP A 111 5.82 10.96 -2.23
CA ASP A 111 7.25 10.83 -2.55
C ASP A 111 7.62 9.34 -2.68
N ILE A 112 8.31 9.00 -3.78
CA ILE A 112 8.81 7.65 -4.04
C ILE A 112 9.91 7.24 -3.05
N GLU A 113 10.70 8.18 -2.52
CA GLU A 113 11.78 7.87 -1.57
C GLU A 113 11.24 7.26 -0.29
N ALA A 114 10.02 7.64 0.13
CA ALA A 114 9.33 7.06 1.26
C ALA A 114 8.93 5.59 1.05
N TYR A 115 9.03 5.05 -0.16
CA TYR A 115 8.82 3.63 -0.44
C TYR A 115 10.11 2.81 -0.45
N TYR A 116 11.30 3.43 -0.52
CA TYR A 116 12.56 2.68 -0.42
C TYR A 116 12.65 1.85 0.86
N PRO A 117 12.26 2.37 2.05
CA PRO A 117 12.20 1.58 3.28
C PRO A 117 11.29 0.35 3.16
N VAL A 118 10.18 0.45 2.43
CA VAL A 118 9.23 -0.65 2.22
C VAL A 118 9.89 -1.76 1.41
N ALA A 119 10.58 -1.42 0.32
CA ALA A 119 11.34 -2.38 -0.48
C ALA A 119 12.43 -3.08 0.33
N VAL A 120 13.22 -2.29 1.08
CA VAL A 120 14.30 -2.82 1.94
C VAL A 120 13.73 -3.75 3.01
N ALA A 121 12.67 -3.35 3.71
CA ALA A 121 12.08 -4.14 4.79
C ALA A 121 11.52 -5.48 4.30
N ILE A 122 10.87 -5.51 3.13
CA ILE A 122 10.40 -6.77 2.50
C ILE A 122 11.59 -7.67 2.16
N LEU A 123 12.62 -7.12 1.50
CA LEU A 123 13.79 -7.88 1.06
C LEU A 123 14.60 -8.42 2.24
N ASP A 124 14.80 -7.62 3.30
CA ASP A 124 15.47 -8.03 4.54
C ASP A 124 14.76 -9.17 5.25
N ALA A 125 13.42 -9.16 5.21
CA ALA A 125 12.56 -10.19 5.76
C ALA A 125 12.55 -11.49 4.94
N GLY A 126 13.29 -11.53 3.82
CA GLY A 126 13.30 -12.67 2.89
C GLY A 126 11.97 -12.87 2.17
N LEU A 127 11.09 -11.86 2.21
CA LEU A 127 9.79 -11.88 1.57
C LEU A 127 9.91 -11.48 0.10
N ASN A 128 8.91 -11.89 -0.69
CA ASN A 128 8.67 -11.37 -2.03
C ASN A 128 7.30 -10.69 -2.06
N CYS A 129 7.16 -9.61 -2.84
CA CYS A 129 5.88 -8.92 -3.02
C CYS A 129 5.07 -9.60 -4.14
N SER A 130 4.16 -10.49 -3.76
CA SER A 130 3.37 -11.28 -4.71
C SER A 130 2.29 -10.48 -5.44
N ALA A 131 1.75 -9.43 -4.80
CA ALA A 131 0.79 -8.50 -5.39
C ALA A 131 0.90 -7.12 -4.74
N SER A 132 0.52 -6.10 -5.48
CA SER A 132 0.34 -4.71 -5.02
C SER A 132 -1.02 -4.28 -5.56
N LEU A 133 -2.00 -4.11 -4.67
CA LEU A 133 -3.41 -3.96 -5.04
C LEU A 133 -3.89 -2.55 -4.69
N PRO A 134 -4.44 -1.79 -5.65
CA PRO A 134 -5.09 -0.52 -5.37
C PRO A 134 -6.33 -0.73 -4.50
N CYS A 135 -6.44 0.01 -3.41
CA CYS A 135 -7.56 -0.07 -2.49
C CYS A 135 -8.08 1.34 -2.16
N PRO A 136 -9.34 1.67 -2.48
CA PRO A 136 -9.96 2.90 -2.00
C PRO A 136 -10.04 2.90 -0.47
N ALA A 137 -9.31 3.80 0.18
CA ALA A 137 -9.13 3.81 1.63
C ALA A 137 -9.77 5.04 2.30
N GLU A 138 -9.88 6.17 1.61
CA GLU A 138 -10.44 7.40 2.18
C GLU A 138 -11.86 7.72 1.67
N MET A 139 -12.74 8.16 2.58
CA MET A 139 -14.01 8.78 2.19
C MET A 139 -13.74 10.17 1.61
N GLY A 140 -14.19 10.44 0.38
CA GLY A 140 -14.08 11.74 -0.30
C GLY A 140 -14.76 12.93 0.41
N ALA A 141 -15.34 12.73 1.59
CA ALA A 141 -15.97 13.74 2.43
C ALA A 141 -15.02 14.35 3.49
N SER A 142 -13.76 13.89 3.59
CA SER A 142 -12.79 14.53 4.48
C SER A 142 -12.45 15.93 3.96
N ILE A 143 -12.77 16.93 4.77
CA ILE A 143 -12.49 18.37 4.57
C ILE A 143 -10.99 18.69 4.39
N HIS A 144 -10.09 17.72 4.62
CA HIS A 144 -8.64 17.82 4.40
C HIS A 144 -8.18 17.45 2.97
N ILE A 145 -9.05 16.93 2.09
CA ILE A 145 -8.67 16.43 0.74
C ILE A 145 -9.15 17.37 -0.38
N HIS A 146 -10.00 18.36 -0.08
CA HIS A 146 -10.41 19.36 -1.06
C HIS A 146 -9.24 20.30 -1.38
N GLY A 147 -8.53 20.01 -2.47
CA GLY A 147 -7.50 20.88 -3.06
C GLY A 147 -6.05 20.49 -2.75
N THR A 148 -5.78 19.39 -2.04
CA THR A 148 -4.41 18.99 -1.65
C THR A 148 -3.73 18.02 -2.61
N GLY A 149 -4.44 17.46 -3.60
CA GLY A 149 -3.87 16.46 -4.52
C GLY A 149 -3.44 15.15 -3.86
N SER A 150 -3.85 14.93 -2.60
CA SER A 150 -3.65 13.66 -1.88
C SER A 150 -4.43 12.54 -2.52
N SER A 151 -3.83 11.36 -2.52
CA SER A 151 -4.46 10.14 -3.01
C SER A 151 -5.53 9.66 -2.03
N ILE A 152 -6.64 9.16 -2.56
CA ILE A 152 -7.67 8.43 -1.80
C ILE A 152 -7.52 6.91 -1.93
N ILE A 153 -6.48 6.48 -2.67
CA ILE A 153 -6.11 5.10 -2.93
C ILE A 153 -4.86 4.76 -2.12
N ASP A 154 -4.95 3.66 -1.38
CA ASP A 154 -3.78 3.01 -0.80
C ASP A 154 -3.30 1.87 -1.69
N THR A 155 -2.02 1.54 -1.57
CA THR A 155 -1.50 0.27 -2.10
C THR A 155 -1.50 -0.77 -0.99
N VAL A 156 -2.23 -1.87 -1.20
CA VAL A 156 -2.12 -3.07 -0.37
C VAL A 156 -1.05 -3.99 -0.94
N PHE A 157 0.07 -4.10 -0.24
CA PHE A 157 1.14 -5.04 -0.57
C PHE A 157 0.82 -6.41 0.04
N VAL A 158 0.93 -7.46 -0.77
CA VAL A 158 0.77 -8.86 -0.33
C VAL A 158 2.10 -9.59 -0.48
N CYS A 159 2.74 -9.86 0.64
CA CYS A 159 4.09 -10.42 0.70
C CYS A 159 4.09 -11.85 1.25
N ARG A 160 4.96 -12.71 0.71
CA ARG A 160 5.11 -14.13 1.13
C ARG A 160 6.57 -14.56 1.05
N THR A 161 6.99 -15.47 1.93
CA THR A 161 8.33 -16.11 1.86
C THR A 161 8.46 -17.03 0.65
N THR A 162 7.37 -17.70 0.30
CA THR A 162 7.24 -18.58 -0.87
C THR A 162 5.91 -18.31 -1.55
N GLY A 163 5.90 -18.25 -2.88
CA GLY A 163 4.68 -18.03 -3.65
C GLY A 163 4.93 -17.90 -5.14
N ILE A 164 3.89 -18.11 -5.93
CA ILE A 164 3.91 -17.94 -7.38
C ILE A 164 3.43 -16.50 -7.68
N MET A 165 4.20 -15.76 -8.47
CA MET A 165 3.75 -14.50 -9.05
C MET A 165 3.19 -14.74 -10.45
N GLN A 166 2.11 -14.03 -10.78
CA GLN A 166 1.61 -14.06 -12.15
C GLN A 166 2.63 -13.37 -13.06
N ARG A 167 3.03 -14.06 -14.14
CA ARG A 167 4.01 -13.50 -15.10
C ARG A 167 3.57 -12.16 -15.68
N LYS A 168 2.26 -11.96 -15.89
CA LYS A 168 1.71 -10.69 -16.40
C LYS A 168 2.00 -9.48 -15.51
N TRP A 169 2.34 -9.69 -14.23
CA TRP A 169 2.68 -8.61 -13.31
C TRP A 169 4.18 -8.30 -13.28
N LEU A 170 5.02 -9.12 -13.92
CA LEU A 170 6.47 -8.92 -13.99
C LEU A 170 6.83 -8.06 -15.20
N ALA A 171 6.52 -6.77 -15.10
CA ALA A 171 6.90 -5.78 -16.11
C ALA A 171 8.42 -5.61 -16.13
N ASN A 172 9.00 -5.63 -17.33
CA ASN A 172 10.44 -5.47 -17.58
C ASN A 172 10.77 -4.10 -18.18
N SER A 173 9.77 -3.27 -18.44
CA SER A 173 9.91 -1.91 -18.97
C SER A 173 8.82 -0.98 -18.42
N PRO A 174 9.00 0.35 -18.49
CA PRO A 174 7.98 1.34 -18.16
C PRO A 174 6.66 1.14 -18.92
N GLU A 175 6.72 0.76 -20.19
CA GLU A 175 5.54 0.51 -21.04
C GLU A 175 4.77 -0.74 -20.58
N GLU A 176 5.47 -1.80 -20.17
CA GLU A 176 4.82 -2.97 -19.56
C GLU A 176 4.17 -2.61 -18.22
N LEU A 177 4.82 -1.77 -17.41
CA LEU A 177 4.28 -1.35 -16.12
C LEU A 177 3.06 -0.43 -16.29
N ALA A 178 3.09 0.49 -17.25
CA ALA A 178 1.99 1.37 -17.59
C ALA A 178 0.73 0.58 -17.97
N ARG A 179 0.88 -0.53 -18.70
CA ARG A 179 -0.25 -1.42 -19.02
C ARG A 179 -0.86 -2.09 -17.80
N VAL A 180 -0.05 -2.48 -16.81
CA VAL A 180 -0.54 -3.01 -15.52
C VAL A 180 -1.30 -1.93 -14.76
N VAL A 181 -0.76 -0.70 -14.72
CA VAL A 181 -1.43 0.45 -14.08
C VAL A 181 -2.76 0.74 -14.76
N GLU A 182 -2.84 0.79 -16.09
CA GLU A 182 -4.11 1.05 -16.79
C GLU A 182 -5.13 -0.09 -16.64
N GLU A 183 -4.72 -1.36 -16.48
CA GLU A 183 -5.62 -2.47 -16.10
C GLU A 183 -6.27 -2.17 -14.73
N ASP A 184 -5.47 -1.78 -13.74
CA ASP A 184 -5.93 -1.42 -12.40
C ASP A 184 -6.83 -0.17 -12.39
N LEU A 185 -6.48 0.85 -13.18
CA LEU A 185 -7.33 2.03 -13.37
C LEU A 185 -8.66 1.66 -14.04
N GLY A 186 -8.65 0.71 -14.97
CA GLY A 186 -9.86 0.15 -15.58
C GLY A 186 -10.79 -0.48 -14.53
N HIS A 187 -10.24 -1.28 -13.62
CA HIS A 187 -10.99 -1.89 -12.52
C HIS A 187 -11.57 -0.82 -11.56
N LEU A 188 -10.78 0.19 -11.20
CA LEU A 188 -11.25 1.29 -10.35
C LEU A 188 -12.39 2.08 -11.02
N ARG A 189 -12.26 2.41 -12.30
CA ARG A 189 -13.31 3.10 -13.08
C ARG A 189 -14.59 2.26 -13.16
N ALA A 190 -14.47 0.96 -13.36
CA ALA A 190 -15.61 0.04 -13.33
C ALA A 190 -16.30 -0.02 -11.95
N GLY A 191 -15.53 0.18 -10.88
CA GLY A 191 -16.01 0.36 -9.50
C GLY A 191 -16.53 1.77 -9.18
N ASN A 192 -16.74 2.64 -10.18
CA ASN A 192 -17.19 4.03 -10.04
C ASN A 192 -16.24 4.93 -9.23
N VAL A 193 -14.96 4.56 -9.15
CA VAL A 193 -13.89 5.43 -8.63
C VAL A 193 -13.36 6.28 -9.79
N LYS A 194 -13.03 7.53 -9.52
CA LYS A 194 -12.41 8.46 -10.48
C LYS A 194 -10.97 8.75 -10.05
N PRO A 195 -9.98 7.97 -10.49
CA PRO A 195 -8.60 8.13 -10.05
C PRO A 195 -8.07 9.52 -10.41
N THR A 196 -7.54 10.21 -9.39
CA THR A 196 -6.81 11.47 -9.51
C THR A 196 -5.34 11.23 -9.94
N PRO A 197 -4.58 12.26 -10.33
CA PRO A 197 -3.14 12.12 -10.55
C PRO A 197 -2.38 11.56 -9.32
N GLY A 198 -2.83 11.90 -8.10
CA GLY A 198 -2.27 11.34 -6.88
C GLY A 198 -2.51 9.84 -6.75
N ASP A 199 -3.70 9.39 -7.13
CA ASP A 199 -4.06 7.96 -7.14
C ASP A 199 -3.25 7.17 -8.15
N ILE A 200 -3.13 7.69 -9.38
CA ILE A 200 -2.32 7.06 -10.44
C ILE A 200 -0.88 6.92 -9.97
N ARG A 201 -0.32 7.96 -9.34
CA ARG A 201 1.03 7.94 -8.79
C ARG A 201 1.19 6.91 -7.66
N CYS A 202 0.24 6.84 -6.73
CA CYS A 202 0.25 5.85 -5.65
C CYS A 202 0.27 4.41 -6.20
N ILE A 203 -0.61 4.11 -7.15
CA ILE A 203 -0.70 2.80 -7.80
C ILE A 203 0.62 2.46 -8.50
N THR A 204 1.17 3.41 -9.27
CA THR A 204 2.43 3.22 -9.97
C THR A 204 3.60 2.98 -9.02
N TYR A 205 3.71 3.72 -7.92
CA TYR A 205 4.73 3.49 -6.90
C TYR A 205 4.61 2.09 -6.29
N GLY A 206 3.38 1.64 -5.99
CA GLY A 206 3.11 0.29 -5.55
C GLY A 206 3.68 -0.78 -6.47
N HIS A 207 3.44 -0.66 -7.79
CA HIS A 207 3.97 -1.60 -8.76
C HIS A 207 5.48 -1.45 -9.00
N LEU A 208 6.03 -0.24 -9.04
CA LEU A 208 7.47 0.01 -9.18
C LEU A 208 8.24 -0.72 -8.07
N ILE A 209 7.78 -0.57 -6.82
CA ILE A 209 8.39 -1.22 -5.66
C ILE A 209 8.27 -2.74 -5.74
N ARG A 210 7.11 -3.25 -6.17
CA ARG A 210 6.92 -4.69 -6.38
C ARG A 210 7.91 -5.27 -7.41
N VAL A 211 8.13 -4.58 -8.54
CA VAL A 211 9.07 -5.03 -9.57
C VAL A 211 10.53 -4.86 -9.10
N ALA A 212 10.83 -3.80 -8.34
CA ALA A 212 12.15 -3.61 -7.72
C ALA A 212 12.51 -4.78 -6.79
N ILE A 213 11.58 -5.17 -5.91
CA ILE A 213 11.76 -6.30 -4.99
C ILE A 213 12.03 -7.58 -5.76
N TRP A 214 11.23 -7.88 -6.79
CA TRP A 214 11.43 -9.06 -7.62
C TRP A 214 12.84 -9.12 -8.23
N SER A 215 13.30 -7.98 -8.74
CA SER A 215 14.58 -7.86 -9.44
C SER A 215 15.80 -7.91 -8.52
N LEU A 216 15.70 -7.31 -7.33
CA LEU A 216 16.80 -7.19 -6.37
C LEU A 216 16.95 -8.42 -5.47
N ARG A 217 15.89 -9.22 -5.31
CA ARG A 217 15.86 -10.37 -4.39
C ARG A 217 17.00 -11.39 -4.58
N PRO A 218 17.41 -11.81 -5.80
CA PRO A 218 18.42 -12.85 -5.96
C PRO A 218 19.81 -12.48 -5.39
N GLU A 219 20.15 -11.19 -5.39
CA GLU A 219 21.46 -10.68 -4.98
C GLU A 219 21.36 -9.83 -3.70
N TRP A 220 20.22 -9.88 -3.01
CA TRP A 220 20.01 -9.05 -1.83
C TRP A 220 20.87 -9.50 -0.65
N ASN A 221 21.63 -8.58 -0.08
CA ASN A 221 22.41 -8.80 1.13
C ASN A 221 21.93 -7.88 2.25
N LYS A 222 21.16 -8.45 3.18
CA LYS A 222 20.61 -7.71 4.32
C LYS A 222 21.65 -7.26 5.36
N ASN A 223 22.89 -7.74 5.28
CA ASN A 223 23.94 -7.38 6.23
C ASN A 223 24.74 -6.13 5.79
N GLU A 224 24.44 -5.56 4.64
CA GLU A 224 25.01 -4.28 4.20
C GLU A 224 24.46 -3.11 5.00
N ALA A 225 25.20 -1.99 5.01
CA ALA A 225 24.73 -0.75 5.64
C ALA A 225 23.36 -0.33 5.08
N THR A 226 22.50 0.20 5.95
CA THR A 226 21.15 0.64 5.56
C THR A 226 21.16 1.63 4.40
N ALA A 227 22.03 2.63 4.43
CA ALA A 227 22.24 3.55 3.31
C ALA A 227 22.55 2.83 1.98
N SER A 228 23.37 1.78 1.99
CA SER A 228 23.73 1.03 0.79
C SER A 228 22.54 0.25 0.23
N ARG A 229 21.73 -0.36 1.10
CA ARG A 229 20.50 -1.07 0.71
C ARG A 229 19.45 -0.13 0.13
N ILE A 230 19.26 1.04 0.75
CA ILE A 230 18.41 2.11 0.19
C ILE A 230 18.93 2.53 -1.19
N GLY A 231 20.24 2.76 -1.32
CA GLY A 231 20.88 3.10 -2.58
C GLY A 231 20.61 2.10 -3.70
N LYS A 232 20.68 0.78 -3.42
CA LYS A 232 20.35 -0.26 -4.40
C LYS A 232 18.93 -0.16 -4.94
N VAL A 233 17.96 0.18 -4.08
CA VAL A 233 16.56 0.39 -4.50
C VAL A 233 16.45 1.63 -5.37
N ALA A 234 17.03 2.74 -4.95
CA ALA A 234 17.05 4.00 -5.70
C ALA A 234 17.71 3.83 -7.09
N ASP A 235 18.88 3.20 -7.15
CA ASP A 235 19.63 2.92 -8.38
C ASP A 235 18.87 2.01 -9.34
N TRP A 236 18.12 1.04 -8.81
CA TRP A 236 17.27 0.18 -9.63
C TRP A 236 16.11 0.98 -10.23
N LEU A 237 15.40 1.78 -9.42
CA LEU A 237 14.27 2.59 -9.88
C LEU A 237 14.70 3.62 -10.93
N ALA A 238 15.85 4.27 -10.73
CA ALA A 238 16.42 5.22 -11.69
C ALA A 238 16.75 4.54 -13.03
N ARG A 239 17.35 3.34 -13.01
CA ARG A 239 17.64 2.58 -14.24
C ARG A 239 16.38 2.05 -14.94
N PHE A 240 15.33 1.74 -14.19
CA PHE A 240 14.05 1.31 -14.75
C PHE A 240 13.30 2.45 -15.45
N GLY A 241 13.54 3.70 -15.05
CA GLY A 241 12.88 4.92 -15.58
C GLY A 241 11.96 5.62 -14.56
N GLY A 242 11.65 4.96 -13.45
CA GLY A 242 10.85 5.52 -12.36
C GLY A 242 9.46 5.97 -12.79
N TRP A 243 8.89 6.93 -12.06
CA TRP A 243 7.55 7.48 -12.34
C TRP A 243 7.49 8.22 -13.68
N THR A 244 8.49 9.03 -13.99
CA THR A 244 8.47 9.92 -15.16
C THR A 244 8.29 9.16 -16.48
N GLU A 245 8.99 8.04 -16.67
CA GLU A 245 8.84 7.26 -17.90
C GLU A 245 7.51 6.51 -17.93
N VAL A 246 7.06 5.97 -16.79
CA VAL A 246 5.77 5.26 -16.71
C VAL A 246 4.60 6.21 -16.97
N GLU A 247 4.65 7.42 -16.42
CA GLU A 247 3.64 8.47 -16.64
C GLU A 247 3.52 8.84 -18.12
N LYS A 248 4.64 9.02 -18.82
CA LYS A 248 4.64 9.27 -20.28
C LYS A 248 3.96 8.15 -21.06
N CYS A 249 4.24 6.89 -20.71
CA CYS A 249 3.60 5.74 -21.36
C CYS A 249 2.08 5.72 -21.12
N ILE A 250 1.65 6.02 -19.89
CA ILE A 250 0.23 6.11 -19.53
C ILE A 250 -0.47 7.22 -20.33
N GLU A 251 0.15 8.39 -20.47
CA GLU A 251 -0.41 9.50 -21.24
C GLU A 251 -0.48 9.21 -22.74
N HIS A 252 0.55 8.57 -23.29
CA HIS A 252 0.60 8.19 -24.69
C HIS A 252 -0.53 7.22 -25.07
N ASP A 253 -0.73 6.16 -24.29
CA ASP A 253 -1.80 5.18 -24.50
C ASP A 253 -3.20 5.83 -24.52
N ARG A 254 -3.44 6.86 -23.69
CA ARG A 254 -4.70 7.63 -23.68
C ARG A 254 -4.91 8.49 -24.91
N THR A 255 -3.83 8.95 -25.54
CA THR A 255 -3.91 9.74 -26.78
C THR A 255 -4.12 8.87 -28.02
N GLU A 256 -3.66 7.62 -28.00
CA GLU A 256 -3.80 6.68 -29.12
C GLU A 256 -5.11 5.87 -29.08
N THR A 257 -5.81 5.80 -27.95
CA THR A 257 -7.15 5.20 -27.89
C THR A 257 -8.16 6.12 -28.58
N PRO A 258 -8.80 5.72 -29.70
CA PRO A 258 -9.78 6.57 -30.38
C PRO A 258 -10.99 6.82 -29.47
N LYS A 259 -11.38 8.09 -29.32
CA LYS A 259 -12.71 8.47 -28.82
C LYS A 259 -13.76 7.70 -29.63
N ASP A 260 -14.55 6.89 -28.93
CA ASP A 260 -15.79 6.24 -29.32
C ASP A 260 -16.18 6.34 -30.81
N LEU A 261 -16.18 5.19 -31.49
CA LEU A 261 -17.00 5.01 -32.68
C LEU A 261 -18.44 5.40 -32.30
N PRO A 262 -19.10 6.34 -33.00
CA PRO A 262 -20.50 6.64 -32.72
C PRO A 262 -21.31 5.37 -32.95
N LEU A 263 -22.12 4.99 -31.97
CA LEU A 263 -23.13 3.94 -32.12
C LEU A 263 -23.93 4.25 -33.39
N SER A 264 -23.69 3.48 -34.45
CA SER A 264 -24.56 3.50 -35.62
C SER A 264 -25.94 3.07 -35.16
N THR A 265 -26.90 3.98 -35.30
CA THR A 265 -28.32 3.76 -35.10
C THR A 265 -28.80 2.53 -35.87
N VAL A 266 -29.16 1.49 -35.14
CA VAL A 266 -29.95 0.38 -35.70
C VAL A 266 -31.40 0.87 -35.81
N PRO A 267 -32.04 0.89 -36.99
CA PRO A 267 -33.46 1.18 -37.08
C PRO A 267 -34.22 -0.02 -36.52
N ALA A 268 -34.97 0.20 -35.43
CA ALA A 268 -35.90 -0.80 -34.93
C ALA A 268 -37.05 -0.98 -35.92
N SER A 269 -37.09 -2.12 -36.61
CA SER A 269 -38.30 -2.59 -37.28
C SER A 269 -39.25 -3.16 -36.23
N VAL A 270 -40.35 -2.45 -36.01
CA VAL A 270 -41.49 -2.94 -35.22
C VAL A 270 -42.15 -4.06 -36.00
N VAL A 271 -42.21 -5.26 -35.43
CA VAL A 271 -43.11 -6.33 -35.86
C VAL A 271 -44.17 -6.50 -34.77
N ASP A 272 -45.38 -6.08 -35.11
CA ASP A 272 -46.60 -6.21 -34.32
C ASP A 272 -47.15 -7.64 -34.43
N HIS A 273 -47.26 -8.34 -33.30
CA HIS A 273 -48.06 -9.56 -33.20
C HIS A 273 -48.94 -9.50 -31.96
N GLY A 274 -50.18 -9.08 -32.17
CA GLY A 274 -51.26 -9.20 -31.22
C GLY A 274 -51.79 -10.64 -31.08
N ALA A 275 -52.14 -11.00 -29.84
CA ALA A 275 -53.16 -11.99 -29.47
C ALA A 275 -53.59 -11.65 -28.03
N LYS A 276 -54.73 -10.98 -27.80
CA LYS A 276 -56.11 -11.49 -27.62
C LYS A 276 -56.30 -12.56 -26.52
N TYR A 277 -56.81 -12.05 -25.39
CA TYR A 277 -57.75 -12.60 -24.38
C TYR A 277 -57.35 -13.78 -23.48
N ALA A 278 -57.45 -13.56 -22.16
CA ALA A 278 -58.62 -14.00 -21.37
C ALA A 278 -58.67 -13.30 -20.00
N GLU A 279 -59.84 -12.75 -19.66
CA GLU A 279 -60.24 -12.30 -18.33
C GLU A 279 -60.38 -13.48 -17.37
N VAL A 280 -60.08 -13.27 -16.09
CA VAL A 280 -60.89 -13.82 -14.98
C VAL A 280 -60.91 -12.79 -13.85
N SER A 281 -62.11 -12.30 -13.52
CA SER A 281 -62.42 -11.52 -12.32
C SER A 281 -62.88 -12.43 -11.20
N LEU A 282 -62.27 -12.30 -10.02
CA LEU A 282 -62.90 -11.98 -8.72
C LEU A 282 -61.79 -11.74 -7.68
#